data_AF-S6A429-F1
#
_entry.id   AF-S6A429-F1
#
_cell.length_a   1.000
_cell.length_b   1.000
_cell.length_c   1.000
_cell.angle_alpha   90.00
_cell.angle_beta   90.00
_cell.angle_gamma   90.00
#
_symmetry.space_group_name_H-M   'P 1'
#
loop_
_entity.id
_entity.type
_entity.pdbx_description
1 polymer ?
#
loop_
_entity_poly.entity_id
_entity_poly.type
_entity_poly.pdbx_seq_one_letter_code
_entity_poly.pdbx_strand_id
1 'polypeptide(L)' 'MSINGIQYTFSDNELKQLALFFRKNNYVIPKSLEALAEFAENYVYGKTTIAEAEAFFESAN' A
#
# COMPACT_ATOMS: atom_id res chain seq x y z
N MET A 1 14.83 -4.82 0.01
CA MET A 1 15.45 -6.16 0.17
C MET A 1 16.27 -6.42 -1.08
N SER A 2 17.58 -6.61 -0.98
CA SER A 2 18.45 -6.81 -2.16
C SER A 2 19.15 -8.16 -2.06
N ILE A 3 18.99 -8.96 -3.10
CA ILE A 3 19.74 -10.18 -3.36
C ILE A 3 20.46 -9.94 -4.69
N ASN A 4 21.79 -9.83 -4.64
CA ASN A 4 22.69 -9.68 -5.80
C ASN A 4 22.51 -8.43 -6.68
N GLY A 5 22.41 -7.24 -6.06
CA GLY A 5 22.58 -5.96 -6.77
C GLY A 5 21.40 -5.51 -7.65
N ILE A 6 20.32 -6.31 -7.72
CA ILE A 6 19.06 -5.87 -8.33
C ILE A 6 18.22 -5.25 -7.23
N GLN A 7 18.12 -3.92 -7.25
CA GLN A 7 17.24 -3.17 -6.38
C GLN A 7 15.82 -3.21 -6.96
N TYR A 8 14.97 -4.02 -6.34
CA TYR A 8 13.55 -4.00 -6.65
C TYR A 8 12.93 -2.70 -6.12
N THR A 9 12.23 -1.99 -7.00
CA THR A 9 11.46 -0.79 -6.68
C THR A 9 10.02 -1.04 -7.07
N PHE A 10 9.10 -0.85 -6.12
CA PHE A 10 7.68 -0.97 -6.42
C PHE A 10 7.25 0.09 -7.43
N SER A 11 6.47 -0.33 -8.42
CA SER A 11 5.74 0.57 -9.29
C SER A 11 4.54 1.20 -8.57
N ASP A 12 4.02 2.30 -9.12
CA ASP A 12 2.82 2.98 -8.61
C ASP A 12 1.62 2.02 -8.51
N ASN A 13 1.42 1.18 -9.52
CA ASN A 13 0.33 0.21 -9.54
C ASN A 13 0.52 -0.85 -8.43
N GLU A 14 1.74 -1.35 -8.23
CA GLU A 14 2.00 -2.34 -7.17
C GLU A 14 1.77 -1.75 -5.79
N LEU A 15 2.16 -0.49 -5.54
CA LEU A 15 1.90 0.18 -4.27
C LEU A 15 0.41 0.39 -4.02
N LYS A 16 -0.35 0.77 -5.06
CA LYS A 16 -1.82 0.87 -4.98
C LYS A 16 -2.46 -0.48 -4.67
N GLN A 17 -2.06 -1.54 -5.37
CA GLN A 17 -2.59 -2.89 -5.13
C GLN A 17 -2.23 -3.39 -3.71
N LEU A 18 -1.02 -3.08 -3.23
CA LEU A 18 -0.62 -3.36 -1.84
C LEU A 18 -1.50 -2.60 -0.84
N ALA A 19 -1.75 -1.32 -1.06
CA ALA A 19 -2.60 -0.52 -0.20
C ALA A 19 -4.03 -1.08 -0.13
N LEU A 20 -4.61 -1.49 -1.26
CA LEU A 20 -5.94 -2.14 -1.30
C LEU A 20 -5.92 -3.49 -0.58
N PHE A 21 -4.92 -4.32 -0.84
CA PHE A 21 -4.75 -5.61 -0.18
C PHE A 21 -4.67 -5.44 1.34
N PHE A 22 -3.89 -4.47 1.81
CA PHE A 22 -3.73 -4.23 3.23
C PHE A 22 -4.98 -3.66 3.88
N ARG A 23 -5.68 -2.73 3.22
CA ARG A 23 -6.96 -2.21 3.70
C ARG A 23 -8.00 -3.32 3.86
N LYS A 24 -8.11 -4.21 2.87
CA LYS A 24 -9.07 -5.33 2.87
C LYS A 24 -8.79 -6.38 3.94
N ASN A 25 -7.51 -6.57 4.28
CA ASN A 25 -7.08 -7.63 5.20
C ASN A 25 -6.57 -7.10 6.54
N ASN A 26 -6.90 -5.85 6.92
CA ASN A 26 -6.31 -5.16 8.08
C ASN A 26 -6.36 -5.96 9.40
N TYR A 27 -7.36 -6.83 9.60
CA TYR A 27 -7.50 -7.68 10.78
C TYR A 27 -6.59 -8.92 10.80
N VAL A 28 -6.02 -9.29 9.65
CA VAL A 28 -5.29 -10.56 9.45
C VAL A 28 -3.80 -10.33 9.20
N ILE A 29 -3.36 -9.07 9.19
CA ILE A 29 -1.99 -8.71 8.82
C ILE A 29 -1.05 -8.96 10.00
N PRO A 30 0.05 -9.70 9.80
CA PRO A 30 1.09 -9.83 10.81
C PRO A 30 1.69 -8.47 11.17
N LYS A 31 1.96 -8.23 12.46
CA LYS A 31 2.59 -6.97 12.94
C LYS A 31 3.89 -6.61 12.21
N SER A 32 4.64 -7.61 11.74
CA SER A 32 5.86 -7.39 10.95
C SER A 32 5.62 -6.67 9.62
N LEU A 33 4.39 -6.66 9.11
CA LEU A 33 4.00 -5.98 7.88
C LEU A 33 3.25 -4.66 8.12
N GLU A 34 3.01 -4.29 9.37
CA GLU A 34 2.27 -3.06 9.73
C GLU A 34 2.94 -1.81 9.16
N ALA A 35 4.27 -1.70 9.30
CA ALA A 35 5.03 -0.59 8.73
C ALA A 35 4.97 -0.54 7.18
N LEU A 36 4.89 -1.70 6.52
CA LEU A 36 4.73 -1.76 5.06
C LEU A 36 3.31 -1.38 4.64
N ALA A 37 2.31 -1.76 5.43
CA ALA A 37 0.92 -1.39 5.22
C ALA A 37 0.71 0.12 5.36
N GLU A 38 1.23 0.69 6.44
CA GLU A 38 1.21 2.13 6.68
C GLU A 38 1.94 2.89 5.56
N PHE A 39 3.10 2.39 5.13
CA PHE A 39 3.83 2.98 3.99
C PHE A 39 2.99 3.00 2.70
N ALA A 40 2.35 1.88 2.35
CA ALA A 40 1.53 1.79 1.15
C ALA A 40 0.30 2.72 1.21
N GLU A 41 -0.34 2.81 2.37
CA GLU A 41 -1.47 3.71 2.59
C GLU A 41 -1.05 5.19 2.47
N ASN A 42 0.03 5.57 3.16
CA ASN A 42 0.58 6.93 3.09
C ASN A 42 1.06 7.31 1.68
N TYR A 43 1.56 6.34 0.90
CA TYR A 43 1.92 6.58 -0.50
C TYR A 43 0.72 7.02 -1.34
N VAL A 44 -0.45 6.39 -1.15
CA VAL A 44 -1.69 6.78 -1.87
C VAL A 44 -2.11 8.19 -1.46
N TYR A 45 -2.23 8.45 -0.15
CA TYR A 45 -2.59 9.77 0.37
C TYR A 45 -1.60 10.88 -0.01
N GLY A 46 -0.31 10.55 -0.19
CA GLY A 46 0.70 11.51 -0.64
C GLY A 46 0.63 11.84 -2.14
N LYS A 47 -0.12 11.07 -2.93
CA LYS A 47 -0.23 11.20 -4.39
C LYS A 47 -1.58 11.74 -4.85
N THR A 48 -2.58 11.71 -3.99
CA THR A 48 -3.95 12.12 -4.31
C THR A 48 -4.49 13.04 -3.21
N THR A 49 -5.59 13.73 -3.48
CA THR A 49 -6.36 14.38 -2.42
C THR A 49 -6.97 13.35 -1.48
N ILE A 50 -7.39 13.79 -0.29
CA ILE A 50 -8.06 12.94 0.69
C ILE A 50 -9.31 12.29 0.06
N ALA A 51 -10.13 13.08 -0.65
CA ALA A 51 -11.35 12.58 -1.28
C ALA A 51 -11.08 11.52 -2.36
N GLU A 52 -10.03 11.70 -3.17
CA GLU A 52 -9.62 10.71 -4.17
C GLU A 52 -9.05 9.44 -3.54
N ALA A 53 -8.31 9.55 -2.44
CA ALA A 53 -7.80 8.40 -1.69
C ALA A 53 -8.95 7.62 -1.04
N GLU A 54 -9.92 8.31 -0.44
CA GLU A 54 -11.13 7.69 0.12
C GLU A 54 -11.91 6.95 -0.96
N ALA A 55 -12.19 7.60 -2.10
CA ALA A 55 -12.85 6.95 -3.24
C ALA A 55 -12.06 5.73 -3.77
N PHE A 56 -10.73 5.82 -3.77
CA PHE A 56 -9.86 4.69 -4.13
C PHE A 56 -10.02 3.53 -3.14
N PHE A 57 -10.03 3.79 -1.83
CA PHE A 57 -10.19 2.75 -0.82
C PHE A 57 -11.62 2.20 -0.71
N GLU A 58 -12.64 2.98 -1.07
CA GLU A 58 -14.02 2.48 -1.18
C GLU A 58 -14.14 1.38 -2.24
N SER A 59 -13.32 1.43 -3.30
CA SER A 59 -13.26 0.35 -4.31
C SER A 59 -12.65 -0.97 -3.79
N ALA A 60 -12.05 -0.96 -2.59
CA ALA A 60 -11.47 -2.14 -1.96
C ALA A 60 -12.50 -3.03 -1.25
N ASN A 61 -13.75 -2.56 -1.14
CA ASN A 61 -14.84 -3.17 -0.35
C ASN A 61 -15.65 -4.19 -1.16
#